data_AF-A0A7V3P952-F1
#
_entry.id   AF-A0A7V3P952-F1
#
_cell.length_a   1.000
_cell.length_b   1.000
_cell.length_c   1.000
_cell.angle_alpha   90.00
_cell.angle_beta   90.00
_cell.angle_gamma   90.00
#
_symmetry.space_group_name_H-M   'P 1'
#
loop_
_entity.id
_entity.type
_entity.pdbx_description
1 polymer ?
#
loop_
_entity_poly.entity_id
_entity_poly.type
_entity_poly.pdbx_seq_one_letter_code
_entity_poly.pdbx_strand_id
1 'polypeptide(L)'
;MALFLDIELVSVQEVESPDAYVVAFDVIYGAETWCRSLVRVDRTLAAQLEGEERAVVAAARDALLELLALELLPVSLEVRLALEGCTVLARGVPGGR
;
A
#
# COMPACT_ATOMS: atom_id res chain seq x y z
N MET A 1 7.92 -10.42 -14.33
CA MET A 1 6.50 -10.69 -14.60
C MET A 1 5.78 -10.46 -13.29
N ALA A 2 4.85 -9.50 -13.24
CA ALA A 2 4.13 -9.21 -12.00
C ALA A 2 3.23 -10.40 -11.61
N LEU A 3 3.22 -10.76 -10.33
CA LEU A 3 2.46 -11.91 -9.81
C LEU A 3 1.00 -11.61 -9.51
N PHE A 4 0.67 -10.35 -9.27
CA PHE A 4 -0.69 -9.91 -8.99
C PHE A 4 -1.44 -9.59 -10.29
N LEU A 5 -2.75 -9.82 -10.28
CA LEU A 5 -3.68 -9.59 -11.38
C LEU A 5 -4.32 -8.21 -11.30
N ASP A 6 -4.68 -7.80 -10.09
CA ASP A 6 -5.34 -6.51 -9.85
C ASP A 6 -5.05 -5.99 -8.43
N ILE A 7 -5.39 -4.73 -8.22
CA ILE A 7 -5.33 -4.04 -6.93
C ILE A 7 -6.56 -3.15 -6.77
N GLU A 8 -7.30 -3.37 -5.69
CA GLU A 8 -8.54 -2.65 -5.40
C GLU A 8 -8.38 -1.78 -4.14
N LEU A 9 -8.87 -0.54 -4.21
CA LEU A 9 -8.94 0.33 -3.04
C LEU A 9 -10.05 -0.16 -2.10
N VAL A 10 -9.69 -0.40 -0.84
CA VAL A 10 -10.64 -0.83 0.19
C VAL A 10 -11.11 0.33 1.04
N SER A 11 -10.16 1.15 1.53
CA SER A 11 -10.49 2.29 2.39
C SER A 11 -9.38 3.32 2.41
N VAL A 12 -9.77 4.57 2.69
CA VAL A 12 -8.86 5.66 3.07
C VAL A 12 -9.29 6.16 4.44
N GLN A 13 -8.35 6.30 5.36
CA GLN A 13 -8.61 6.77 6.71
C GLN A 13 -7.62 7.87 7.06
N GLU A 14 -8.11 9.02 7.50
CA GLU A 14 -7.28 10.03 8.16
C GLU A 14 -6.86 9.52 9.55
N VAL A 15 -5.59 9.71 9.90
CA VAL A 15 -5.01 9.26 11.17
C VAL A 15 -4.18 10.35 11.83
N GLU A 16 -3.90 10.16 13.12
CA GLU A 16 -3.02 11.05 13.86
C GLU A 16 -1.54 10.83 13.52
N SER A 17 -0.75 11.87 13.80
CA SER A 17 0.71 11.90 13.67
C SER A 17 1.39 10.63 14.21
N PRO A 18 2.44 10.10 13.56
CA PRO A 18 3.25 10.74 12.49
C PRO A 18 2.69 10.59 11.07
N ASP A 19 1.71 9.72 10.87
CA ASP A 19 1.07 9.51 9.58
C ASP A 19 -0.12 10.49 9.44
N ALA A 20 -0.57 10.79 8.22
CA ALA A 20 -1.79 11.55 7.99
C ALA A 20 -2.92 10.69 7.42
N TYR A 21 -2.56 9.69 6.62
CA TYR A 21 -3.52 8.77 6.03
C TYR A 21 -3.06 7.31 6.15
N VAL A 22 -4.01 6.41 6.27
CA VAL A 22 -3.83 4.96 6.04
C VAL A 22 -4.73 4.56 4.88
N VAL A 23 -4.12 4.08 3.81
CA VAL A 23 -4.81 3.57 2.63
C VAL A 23 -4.70 2.05 2.61
N ALA A 24 -5.84 1.37 2.54
CA ALA A 24 -5.90 -0.08 2.46
C ALA A 24 -6.21 -0.52 1.02
N PHE A 25 -5.45 -1.48 0.51
CA PHE A 25 -5.66 -2.09 -0.79
C PHE A 25 -5.78 -3.60 -0.64
N ASP A 26 -6.67 -4.21 -1.41
CA ASP A 26 -6.67 -5.66 -1.62
C ASP A 26 -5.91 -5.97 -2.91
N VAL A 27 -4.83 -6.71 -2.78
CA VAL A 27 -4.02 -7.19 -3.90
C VAL A 27 -4.52 -8.57 -4.29
N ILE A 28 -4.96 -8.71 -5.54
CA ILE A 28 -5.55 -9.93 -6.08
C ILE A 28 -4.47 -10.67 -6.85
N TYR A 29 -4.13 -11.87 -6.40
CA TYR A 29 -3.19 -12.76 -7.07
C TYR A 29 -3.93 -13.89 -7.79
N GLY A 30 -3.20 -14.63 -8.62
CA GLY A 30 -3.72 -15.87 -9.21
C GLY A 30 -4.18 -16.88 -8.14
N ALA A 31 -5.01 -17.84 -8.56
CA ALA A 31 -5.57 -18.89 -7.71
C ALA A 31 -6.38 -18.36 -6.50
N GLU A 32 -7.22 -17.34 -6.73
CA GLU A 32 -8.17 -16.84 -5.71
C GLU A 32 -7.46 -16.46 -4.40
N THR A 33 -6.29 -15.82 -4.51
CA THR A 33 -5.51 -15.37 -3.35
C THR A 33 -5.63 -13.86 -3.22
N TRP A 34 -6.16 -13.40 -2.09
CA TRP A 34 -6.27 -11.99 -1.75
C TRP A 34 -5.36 -11.66 -0.58
N CYS A 35 -4.53 -10.63 -0.72
CA CYS A 35 -3.72 -10.10 0.37
C CYS A 35 -4.04 -8.63 0.58
N ARG A 36 -4.46 -8.28 1.80
CA ARG A 36 -4.67 -6.88 2.17
C ARG A 36 -3.33 -6.22 2.53
N SER A 37 -3.03 -5.13 1.86
CA SER A 37 -1.87 -4.28 2.13
C SER A 37 -2.30 -2.93 2.67
N LEU A 38 -1.46 -2.34 3.50
CA LEU A 38 -1.67 -1.05 4.14
C LEU A 38 -0.55 -0.10 3.77
N VAL A 39 -0.90 1.10 3.34
CA VAL A 39 0.05 2.18 3.05
C VAL A 39 -0.24 3.35 3.99
N ARG A 40 0.69 3.62 4.87
CA ARG A 40 0.70 4.80 5.75
C ARG A 40 1.38 5.94 5.01
N VAL A 41 0.66 7.02 4.76
CA VAL A 41 1.19 8.20 4.09
C VAL A 41 1.59 9.22 5.15
N ASP A 42 2.86 9.61 5.13
CA ASP A 42 3.40 10.58 6.08
C ASP A 42 2.73 11.96 5.92
N ARG A 43 2.66 12.72 7.01
CA ARG A 43 1.98 14.01 7.04
C ARG A 43 2.60 15.05 6.10
N THR A 44 3.90 15.01 5.89
CA THR A 44 4.65 15.94 5.03
C THR A 44 4.33 15.69 3.57
N LEU A 45 4.34 14.43 3.13
CA LEU A 45 3.91 14.06 1.80
C LEU A 45 2.43 14.37 1.59
N ALA A 46 1.56 14.02 2.55
CA ALA A 46 0.14 14.33 2.44
C ALA A 46 -0.12 15.85 2.30
N ALA A 47 0.65 16.69 2.99
CA ALA A 47 0.58 18.14 2.84
C ALA A 47 1.03 18.64 1.45
N GLN A 48 2.04 18.01 0.84
CA GLN A 48 2.47 18.31 -0.54
C GLN A 48 1.42 17.91 -1.59
N LEU A 49 0.63 16.88 -1.28
CA LEU A 49 -0.52 16.45 -2.08
C LEU A 49 -1.79 17.26 -1.75
N GLU A 50 -1.66 18.37 -1.01
CA GLU A 50 -2.75 19.24 -0.57
C GLU A 50 -3.86 18.52 0.22
N GLY A 51 -3.56 17.34 0.79
CA GLY A 51 -4.56 16.48 1.42
C GLY A 51 -5.63 15.96 0.45
N GLU A 52 -5.42 16.05 -0.87
CA GLU A 52 -6.38 15.54 -1.83
C GLU A 52 -6.40 14.01 -1.79
N GLU A 53 -7.51 13.44 -1.33
CA GLU A 53 -7.68 11.98 -1.16
C GLU A 53 -7.29 11.20 -2.42
N ARG A 54 -7.65 11.69 -3.61
CA ARG A 54 -7.32 11.05 -4.89
C ARG A 54 -5.82 11.02 -5.14
N ALA A 55 -5.12 12.11 -4.85
CA ALA A 55 -3.67 12.20 -5.00
C ALA A 55 -2.96 11.31 -3.97
N VAL A 56 -3.45 11.27 -2.73
CA VAL A 56 -2.98 10.38 -1.66
C VAL A 56 -3.13 8.91 -2.06
N VAL A 57 -4.31 8.52 -2.56
CA VAL A 57 -4.60 7.16 -3.04
C VAL A 57 -3.70 6.79 -4.21
N ALA A 58 -3.52 7.69 -5.19
CA ALA A 58 -2.65 7.44 -6.34
C ALA A 58 -1.20 7.21 -5.90
N ALA A 59 -0.65 8.10 -5.07
CA ALA A 59 0.71 7.96 -4.56
C ALA A 59 0.90 6.67 -3.74
N ALA A 60 -0.07 6.35 -2.87
CA ALA A 60 -0.04 5.12 -2.10
C ALA A 60 -0.10 3.86 -2.98
N ARG A 61 -0.95 3.87 -4.02
CA ARG A 61 -1.07 2.79 -4.98
C ARG A 61 0.23 2.58 -5.74
N ASP A 62 0.81 3.64 -6.29
CA ASP A 62 2.02 3.57 -7.11
C ASP A 62 3.20 3.02 -6.28
N ALA A 63 3.40 3.54 -5.07
CA ALA A 63 4.43 3.06 -4.17
C ALA A 63 4.27 1.58 -3.80
N LEU A 64 3.02 1.13 -3.59
CA LEU A 64 2.75 -0.27 -3.31
C LEU A 64 2.99 -1.16 -4.53
N LEU A 65 2.61 -0.72 -5.74
CA LEU A 65 2.84 -1.45 -6.99
C LEU A 65 4.34 -1.65 -7.27
N GLU A 66 5.16 -0.63 -7.02
CA GLU A 66 6.62 -0.72 -7.17
C GLU A 66 7.22 -1.80 -6.26
N LEU A 67 6.79 -1.86 -5.00
CA LEU A 67 7.24 -2.89 -4.06
C LEU A 67 6.75 -4.28 -4.45
N LEU A 68 5.47 -4.42 -4.80
CA LEU A 68 4.88 -5.69 -5.22
C LEU A 68 5.52 -6.27 -6.48
N ALA A 69 6.03 -5.42 -7.38
CA ALA A 69 6.75 -5.86 -8.56
C ALA A 69 8.06 -6.59 -8.26
N LEU A 70 8.61 -6.44 -7.04
CA LEU A 70 9.82 -7.10 -6.58
C LEU A 70 9.55 -8.44 -5.89
N GLU A 71 8.29 -8.74 -5.56
CA GLU A 71 7.93 -9.91 -4.78
C GLU A 71 7.78 -11.14 -5.67
N LEU A 72 8.21 -12.29 -5.15
CA LEU A 72 8.19 -13.58 -5.87
C LEU A 72 7.06 -14.51 -5.42
N LEU A 73 6.27 -14.08 -4.44
CA LEU A 73 5.13 -14.81 -3.89
C LEU A 73 3.99 -13.82 -3.60
N PRO A 74 2.74 -14.29 -3.48
CA PRO A 74 1.67 -13.46 -2.92
C PRO A 74 2.05 -12.97 -1.51
N VAL A 75 1.88 -11.67 -1.26
CA VAL A 75 2.24 -11.04 0.01
C VAL A 75 1.23 -9.97 0.42
N SER A 76 1.08 -9.76 1.72
CA SER A 76 0.58 -8.50 2.27
C SER A 76 1.76 -7.63 2.69
N LEU A 77 1.66 -6.33 2.44
CA LEU A 77 2.67 -5.36 2.86
C LEU A 77 2.05 -4.30 3.76
N GLU A 78 2.73 -3.96 4.85
CA GLU A 78 2.51 -2.70 5.55
C GLU A 78 3.68 -1.78 5.21
N VAL A 79 3.37 -0.59 4.71
CA VAL A 79 4.34 0.31 4.09
C VAL A 79 4.17 1.70 4.66
N ARG A 80 5.26 2.41 4.92
CA ARG A 80 5.26 3.86 5.13
C ARG A 80 5.79 4.56 3.89
N LEU A 81 4.99 5.43 3.33
CA LEU A 81 5.33 6.30 2.22
C LEU A 81 5.62 7.70 2.76
N ALA A 82 6.84 8.17 2.53
CA ALA A 82 7.32 9.50 2.90
C ALA A 82 7.94 10.23 1.69
N LEU A 83 8.26 11.51 1.84
CA LEU A 83 8.92 12.29 0.78
C LEU A 83 10.27 11.71 0.35
N GLU A 84 11.00 11.12 1.29
CA GLU A 84 12.32 10.52 1.04
C GLU A 84 12.22 9.15 0.37
N GLY A 85 11.01 8.56 0.32
CA GLY A 85 10.73 7.31 -0.33
C GLY A 85 9.84 6.38 0.48
N CYS A 86 9.92 5.09 0.15
CA CYS A 86 9.00 4.06 0.61
C CYS A 86 9.73 3.06 1.52
N THR A 87 9.18 2.78 2.71
CA THR A 87 9.75 1.84 3.69
C THR A 87 8.75 0.73 4.01
N VAL A 88 9.16 -0.53 3.86
CA VAL A 88 8.35 -1.68 4.29
C VAL A 88 8.45 -1.83 5.81
N LEU A 89 7.32 -1.75 6.49
CA LEU A 89 7.18 -1.91 7.95
C LEU A 89 6.93 -3.38 8.33
N ALA A 90 6.09 -4.07 7.56
CA ALA A 90 5.79 -5.48 7.76
C ALA A 90 5.52 -6.19 6.43
N ARG A 91 5.80 -7.49 6.40
CA ARG A 91 5.50 -8.38 5.28
C ARG A 91 4.81 -9.64 5.81
N GLY A 92 3.65 -9.97 5.24
CA GLY A 92 2.95 -11.24 5.48
C GLY A 92 2.89 -12.06 4.21
N VAL A 93 2.85 -13.39 4.35
CA VAL A 93 2.55 -14.33 3.27
C VAL A 93 1.24 -15.04 3.60
N PRO A 94 0.39 -15.37 2.60
CA PRO A 94 -0.77 -16.21 2.85
C PRO A 94 -0.31 -17.55 3.43
N GLY A 95 -0.92 -17.95 4.55
CA GLY A 95 -0.59 -19.21 5.19
C GLY A 95 -1.16 -20.40 4.41
N GLY A 96 -0.30 -21.37 4.08
CA GLY A 96 -0.74 -22.76 3.98
C GLY A 96 -1.04 -23.25 5.41
N ARG A 97 -2.23 -23.82 5.62
CA ARG A 97 -2.58 -24.47 6.88
C ARG A 97 -1.60 -25.59 7.23
#